data_AF-A0A0R1PW95-F1
#
_entry.id   AF-A0A0R1PW95-F1
#
_cell.length_a   1.000
_cell.length_b   1.000
_cell.length_c   1.000
_cell.angle_alpha   90.00
_cell.angle_beta   90.00
_cell.angle_gamma   90.00
#
_symmetry.space_group_name_H-M   'P 1'
#
loop_
_entity.id
_entity.type
_entity.pdbx_description
1 polymer ?
#
loop_
_entity_poly.entity_id
_entity_poly.type
_entity_poly.pdbx_seq_one_letter_code
_entity_poly.pdbx_strand_id
1 'polypeptide(L)'
;MIKLIQLKQILRNRRFFLFTILIPCFWYLFIINLTHTNQQVSPTLKYIWFLVACLMGLTGNSIVTFSKRISNGRRFYLLKANLSHYSIWHFMTDQLITQLILNSMIMLIIVVIGLILGTLSLNTTLLITLALLNIFGIYYSVIGFVLGLTMESAALDASGAPLMIVGALFIVPFNTFINNSFEHFITAVQKLFPGYYLYSIGTQLLGHNSINTDLTKFFISFCVTVLPFVGILWFKLIKKAR
;
A
#
# COMPACT_ATOMS: atom_id res chain seq x y z
N MET A 1 2.60 -24.13 -7.53
CA MET A 1 3.77 -24.55 -6.71
C MET A 1 4.68 -23.39 -6.28
N ILE A 2 5.13 -22.53 -7.21
CA ILE A 2 6.06 -21.41 -6.90
C ILE A 2 5.45 -20.36 -5.95
N LYS A 3 4.17 -20.01 -6.13
CA LYS A 3 3.44 -19.06 -5.25
C LYS A 3 3.46 -19.47 -3.78
N LEU A 4 3.19 -20.75 -3.50
CA LEU A 4 3.16 -21.32 -2.16
C LEU A 4 4.54 -21.33 -1.49
N ILE A 5 5.59 -21.67 -2.25
CA ILE A 5 6.98 -21.63 -1.78
C ILE A 5 7.39 -20.20 -1.42
N GLN A 6 7.06 -19.23 -2.28
CA GLN A 6 7.33 -17.82 -2.04
C GLN A 6 6.59 -17.30 -0.81
N LEU A 7 5.29 -17.60 -0.69
CA LEU A 7 4.50 -17.23 0.49
C LEU A 7 5.11 -17.79 1.77
N LYS A 8 5.49 -19.07 1.77
CA LYS A 8 6.13 -19.72 2.93
C LYS A 8 7.47 -19.07 3.31
N GLN A 9 8.29 -18.68 2.32
CA GLN A 9 9.56 -17.99 2.58
C GLN A 9 9.35 -16.61 3.23
N ILE A 10 8.30 -15.90 2.82
CA ILE A 10 7.97 -14.56 3.32
C ILE A 10 7.46 -14.64 4.75
N LEU A 11 6.52 -15.55 5.01
CA LEU A 11 5.96 -15.77 6.34
C LEU A 11 7.00 -16.28 7.35
N ARG A 12 8.00 -17.04 6.89
CA ARG A 12 9.11 -17.50 7.74
C ARG A 12 10.14 -16.41 8.03
N ASN A 13 10.11 -15.29 7.32
CA ASN A 13 11.08 -14.22 7.52
C ASN A 13 10.69 -13.36 8.75
N ARG A 14 11.48 -13.47 9.82
CA ARG A 14 11.26 -12.67 11.05
C ARG A 14 11.24 -11.16 10.80
N ARG A 15 12.03 -10.67 9.82
CA ARG A 15 12.03 -9.24 9.47
C ARG A 15 10.71 -8.80 8.84
N PHE A 16 10.09 -9.66 8.02
CA PHE A 16 8.78 -9.37 7.45
C PHE A 16 7.74 -9.18 8.55
N PHE A 17 7.68 -10.11 9.51
CA PHE A 17 6.77 -10.02 10.65
C PHE A 17 6.99 -8.75 11.47
N LEU A 18 8.24 -8.43 11.82
CA LEU A 18 8.57 -7.25 12.63
C LEU A 18 8.20 -5.93 11.91
N PHE A 19 8.71 -5.70 10.71
CA PHE A 19 8.58 -4.39 10.06
C PHE A 19 7.21 -4.17 9.39
N THR A 20 6.53 -5.25 9.00
CA THR A 20 5.33 -5.15 8.16
C THR A 20 4.04 -5.40 8.95
N ILE A 21 4.11 -6.21 10.01
CA ILE A 21 2.94 -6.52 10.86
C ILE A 21 3.08 -5.78 12.19
N LEU A 22 4.19 -5.98 12.91
CA LEU A 22 4.33 -5.48 14.27
C LEU A 22 4.38 -3.94 14.34
N ILE A 23 5.12 -3.27 13.44
CA ILE A 23 5.20 -1.79 13.45
C ILE A 23 3.83 -1.12 13.21
N PRO A 24 3.05 -1.47 12.16
CA PRO A 24 1.71 -0.90 11.99
C PRO A 24 0.77 -1.17 13.16
N CYS A 25 0.84 -2.38 13.75
CA CYS A 25 0.04 -2.74 14.92
C CYS A 25 0.44 -1.92 16.15
N PHE A 26 1.74 -1.79 16.40
CA PHE A 26 2.26 -0.99 17.51
C PHE A 26 1.89 0.49 17.35
N TRP A 27 2.02 1.03 16.14
CA TRP A 27 1.62 2.40 15.85
C TRP A 27 0.13 2.63 16.08
N TYR A 28 -0.73 1.70 15.62
CA TYR A 28 -2.17 1.77 15.86
C TYR A 28 -2.52 1.75 17.36
N LEU A 29 -1.91 0.82 18.11
CA LEU A 29 -2.06 0.75 19.57
C LEU A 29 -1.57 2.01 20.27
N PHE A 30 -0.44 2.57 19.83
CA PHE A 30 0.14 3.76 20.40
C PHE A 30 -0.79 4.98 20.21
N ILE A 31 -1.30 5.19 18.99
CA ILE A 31 -2.21 6.30 18.71
C ILE A 31 -3.54 6.14 19.44
N ILE A 32 -4.08 4.92 19.55
CA ILE A 32 -5.32 4.69 20.33
C ILE A 32 -5.10 4.99 21.81
N ASN A 33 -3.98 4.58 22.39
CA ASN A 33 -3.68 4.88 23.79
C ASN A 33 -3.48 6.38 24.04
N LEU A 34 -2.81 7.10 23.13
CA LEU A 34 -2.69 8.57 23.20
C LEU A 34 -4.03 9.29 23.11
N THR A 35 -4.99 8.71 22.39
CA THR A 35 -6.31 9.30 22.16
C THR A 35 -7.32 8.90 23.25
N HIS A 36 -7.13 7.77 23.93
CA HIS A 36 -7.96 7.33 25.05
C HIS A 36 -7.94 8.28 26.26
N THR A 37 -6.90 9.11 26.39
CA THR A 37 -6.78 10.12 27.45
C THR A 37 -7.83 11.23 27.31
N ASN A 38 -8.39 11.42 26.11
CA ASN A 38 -9.48 12.36 25.84
C ASN A 38 -10.77 11.58 25.52
N GLN A 39 -11.68 11.46 26.49
CA GLN A 39 -12.92 10.66 26.41
C GLN A 39 -13.93 11.08 25.31
N GLN A 40 -13.61 12.05 24.45
CA GLN A 40 -14.46 12.56 23.37
C GLN A 40 -13.85 12.44 21.96
N VAL A 41 -13.03 11.42 21.71
CA VAL A 41 -12.51 11.20 20.34
C VAL A 41 -13.62 10.61 19.47
N SER A 42 -14.01 11.38 18.44
CA SER A 42 -15.07 11.00 17.50
C SER A 42 -14.78 9.65 16.82
N PRO A 43 -15.81 8.86 16.51
CA PRO A 43 -15.64 7.58 15.80
C PRO A 43 -14.91 7.75 14.45
N THR A 44 -15.05 8.92 13.83
CA THR A 44 -14.36 9.31 12.59
C THR A 44 -12.85 9.33 12.72
N LEU A 45 -12.33 9.88 13.82
CA LEU A 45 -10.88 9.92 14.08
C LEU A 45 -10.31 8.50 14.26
N LYS A 46 -11.00 7.64 15.03
CA LYS A 46 -10.57 6.25 15.24
C LYS A 46 -10.46 5.48 13.91
N TYR A 47 -11.42 5.69 13.02
CA TYR A 47 -11.43 5.07 11.69
C TYR A 47 -10.31 5.58 10.78
N ILE A 48 -10.01 6.89 10.82
CA ILE A 48 -8.89 7.47 10.09
C ILE A 48 -7.57 6.86 10.55
N TRP A 49 -7.37 6.70 11.85
CA TRP A 49 -6.16 6.08 12.38
C TRP A 49 -6.01 4.63 11.96
N PHE A 50 -7.12 3.88 11.91
CA PHE A 50 -7.13 2.54 11.32
C PHE A 50 -6.70 2.56 9.84
N LEU A 51 -7.26 3.47 9.04
CA LEU A 51 -6.96 3.61 7.62
C LEU A 51 -5.46 3.91 7.40
N VAL A 52 -4.88 4.81 8.21
CA VAL A 52 -3.45 5.13 8.16
C VAL A 52 -2.59 3.93 8.56
N ALA A 53 -2.96 3.19 9.59
CA ALA A 53 -2.23 1.98 10.01
C ALA A 53 -2.21 0.91 8.90
N CYS A 54 -3.36 0.66 8.26
CA CYS A 54 -3.43 -0.25 7.11
C CYS A 54 -2.56 0.23 5.96
N LEU A 55 -2.61 1.53 5.62
CA LEU A 55 -1.81 2.09 4.54
C LEU A 55 -0.31 2.04 4.81
N MET A 56 0.12 2.25 6.05
CA MET A 56 1.52 2.09 6.46
C MET A 56 2.00 0.65 6.24
N GLY A 57 1.20 -0.34 6.68
CA GLY A 57 1.51 -1.76 6.46
C GLY A 57 1.55 -2.16 4.99
N LEU A 58 0.56 -1.70 4.21
CA LEU A 58 0.47 -1.94 2.77
C LEU A 58 1.66 -1.33 2.01
N THR A 59 2.04 -0.10 2.33
CA THR A 59 3.17 0.61 1.71
C THR A 59 4.49 -0.09 2.04
N GLY A 60 4.72 -0.42 3.31
CA GLY A 60 5.93 -1.14 3.75
C GLY A 60 6.08 -2.52 3.11
N ASN A 61 4.97 -3.26 2.96
CA ASN A 61 4.98 -4.55 2.27
C ASN A 61 5.21 -4.38 0.75
N SER A 62 4.34 -3.60 0.11
CA SER A 62 4.18 -3.57 -1.34
C SER A 62 5.24 -2.74 -2.05
N ILE A 63 5.78 -1.70 -1.41
CA ILE A 63 6.89 -0.91 -1.95
C ILE A 63 8.20 -1.44 -1.42
N VAL A 64 8.48 -1.30 -0.12
CA VAL A 64 9.82 -1.50 0.43
C VAL A 64 10.25 -2.97 0.39
N THR A 65 9.48 -3.85 1.04
CA THR A 65 9.86 -5.25 1.18
C THR A 65 9.77 -6.00 -0.15
N PHE A 66 8.72 -5.71 -0.93
CA PHE A 66 8.51 -6.35 -2.22
C PHE A 66 9.53 -5.93 -3.27
N SER A 67 9.81 -4.63 -3.42
CA SER A 67 10.81 -4.15 -4.39
C SER A 67 12.18 -4.78 -4.13
N LYS A 68 12.61 -4.84 -2.86
CA LYS A 68 13.85 -5.50 -2.46
C LYS A 68 13.88 -6.98 -2.83
N ARG A 69 12.77 -7.69 -2.59
CA ARG A 69 12.65 -9.11 -2.94
C ARG A 69 12.78 -9.33 -4.45
N ILE A 70 12.15 -8.47 -5.24
CA ILE A 70 12.25 -8.51 -6.71
C ILE A 70 13.68 -8.21 -7.15
N SER A 71 14.33 -7.18 -6.59
CA SER A 71 15.73 -6.84 -6.89
C SER A 71 16.69 -8.00 -6.58
N ASN A 72 16.58 -8.61 -5.40
CA ASN A 72 17.44 -9.72 -5.01
C ASN A 72 17.19 -10.99 -5.84
N GLY A 73 15.95 -11.25 -6.23
CA GLY A 73 15.60 -12.37 -7.10
C GLY A 73 15.87 -12.11 -8.59
N ARG A 74 16.14 -10.86 -9.00
CA ARG A 74 16.17 -10.42 -10.40
C ARG A 74 17.11 -11.25 -11.27
N ARG A 75 18.32 -11.58 -10.78
CA ARG A 75 19.30 -12.37 -11.54
C ARG A 75 18.80 -13.78 -11.85
N PHE A 76 18.20 -14.44 -10.85
CA PHE A 76 17.62 -15.77 -11.01
C PHE A 76 16.42 -15.76 -11.97
N TYR A 77 15.58 -14.71 -11.90
CA TYR A 77 14.43 -14.58 -12.81
C TYR A 77 14.82 -14.28 -14.24
N LEU A 78 15.84 -13.43 -14.46
CA LEU A 78 16.36 -13.16 -15.80
C LEU A 78 16.98 -14.41 -16.44
N LEU A 79 17.71 -15.21 -15.66
CA LEU A 79 18.22 -16.51 -16.10
C LEU A 79 17.07 -17.46 -16.49
N LYS A 80 16.02 -17.53 -15.67
CA LYS A 80 14.86 -18.37 -15.96
C LYS A 80 14.05 -17.91 -17.18
N ALA A 81 13.88 -16.61 -17.37
CA ALA A 81 13.21 -16.04 -18.54
C ALA A 81 13.99 -16.27 -19.84
N ASN A 82 15.32 -16.29 -19.78
CA ASN A 82 16.16 -16.58 -20.93
C ASN A 82 16.20 -18.08 -21.30
N LEU A 83 16.01 -18.97 -20.31
CA LEU A 83 16.09 -20.42 -20.49
C LEU A 83 14.71 -21.10 -20.65
N SER A 84 13.59 -20.37 -20.51
CA SER A 84 12.24 -20.93 -20.61
C SER A 84 11.26 -19.93 -21.25
N HIS A 85 10.13 -20.39 -21.79
CA HIS A 85 9.03 -19.54 -22.28
C HIS A 85 8.28 -18.76 -21.17
N TYR A 86 8.91 -18.52 -20.03
CA TYR A 86 8.31 -17.80 -18.92
C TYR A 86 8.42 -16.29 -19.12
N SER A 87 7.34 -15.69 -19.61
CA SER A 87 7.27 -14.24 -19.81
C SER A 87 7.30 -13.46 -18.49
N ILE A 88 7.83 -12.25 -18.55
CA ILE A 88 7.84 -11.30 -17.41
C ILE A 88 6.43 -10.90 -16.94
N TRP A 89 5.42 -10.96 -17.81
CA TRP A 89 4.04 -10.62 -17.47
C TRP A 89 3.43 -11.69 -16.57
N HIS A 90 3.68 -12.97 -16.89
CA HIS A 90 3.32 -14.08 -16.02
C HIS A 90 4.07 -14.04 -14.68
N PHE A 91 5.33 -13.59 -14.70
CA PHE A 91 6.08 -13.35 -13.47
C PHE A 91 5.44 -12.25 -12.61
N MET A 92 5.08 -11.12 -13.21
CA MET A 92 4.44 -10.01 -12.51
C MET A 92 3.10 -10.43 -11.91
N THR A 93 2.24 -11.12 -12.67
CA THR A 93 0.93 -11.57 -12.16
C THR A 93 1.08 -12.54 -10.99
N ASP A 94 2.02 -13.48 -11.05
CA ASP A 94 2.29 -14.41 -9.96
C ASP A 94 2.73 -13.69 -8.67
N GLN A 95 3.55 -12.63 -8.81
CA GLN A 95 3.99 -11.81 -7.69
C GLN A 95 2.87 -10.93 -7.14
N LEU A 96 2.05 -10.31 -8.00
CA LEU A 96 0.92 -9.49 -7.59
C LEU A 96 -0.14 -10.31 -6.84
N ILE A 97 -0.40 -11.55 -7.25
CA ILE A 97 -1.28 -12.47 -6.51
C ILE A 97 -0.72 -12.77 -5.11
N THR A 98 0.60 -13.01 -5.01
CA THR A 98 1.25 -13.24 -3.72
C THR A 98 1.15 -12.01 -2.82
N GLN A 99 1.30 -10.81 -3.39
CA GLN A 99 1.14 -9.55 -2.66
C GLN A 99 -0.29 -9.28 -2.21
N LEU A 100 -1.28 -9.62 -3.04
CA LEU A 100 -2.68 -9.50 -2.66
C LEU A 100 -2.99 -10.33 -1.40
N ILE A 101 -2.50 -11.58 -1.34
CA ILE A 101 -2.67 -12.46 -0.18
C ILE A 101 -2.01 -11.86 1.07
N LEU A 102 -0.78 -11.36 0.94
CA LEU A 102 -0.04 -10.76 2.06
C LEU A 102 -0.71 -9.47 2.55
N ASN A 103 -1.16 -8.62 1.64
CA ASN A 103 -1.86 -7.38 1.95
C ASN A 103 -3.17 -7.67 2.69
N SER A 104 -3.95 -8.65 2.21
CA SER A 104 -5.14 -9.13 2.89
C SER A 104 -4.85 -9.65 4.30
N MET A 105 -3.77 -10.42 4.48
CA MET A 105 -3.35 -10.92 5.79
C MET A 105 -2.97 -9.79 6.75
N ILE A 106 -2.18 -8.81 6.29
CA ILE A 106 -1.80 -7.65 7.12
C ILE A 106 -3.04 -6.88 7.57
N MET A 107 -3.98 -6.62 6.67
CA MET A 107 -5.22 -5.93 7.00
C MET A 107 -6.07 -6.72 7.99
N LEU A 108 -6.19 -8.04 7.81
CA LEU A 108 -6.96 -8.89 8.72
C LEU A 108 -6.41 -8.81 10.15
N ILE A 109 -5.09 -8.83 10.33
CA ILE A 109 -4.46 -8.70 11.66
C ILE A 109 -4.80 -7.35 12.29
N ILE A 110 -4.72 -6.25 11.53
CA ILE A 110 -5.05 -4.91 12.05
C ILE A 110 -6.54 -4.81 12.40
N VAL A 111 -7.44 -5.42 11.61
CA VAL A 111 -8.87 -5.49 11.91
C VAL A 111 -9.12 -6.25 13.21
N VAL A 112 -8.50 -7.43 13.40
CA VAL A 112 -8.64 -8.22 14.63
C VAL A 112 -8.22 -7.40 15.85
N ILE A 113 -7.11 -6.67 15.76
CA ILE A 113 -6.66 -5.77 16.85
C ILE A 113 -7.68 -4.65 17.08
N GLY A 114 -8.19 -4.02 16.03
CA GLY A 114 -9.20 -2.96 16.15
C GLY A 114 -10.52 -3.43 16.75
N LEU A 115 -10.93 -4.67 16.50
CA LEU A 115 -12.09 -5.32 17.11
C LEU A 115 -11.84 -5.62 18.60
N ILE A 116 -10.68 -6.17 18.96
CA ILE A 116 -10.31 -6.45 20.36
C ILE A 116 -10.32 -5.16 21.20
N LEU A 117 -9.85 -4.05 20.63
CA LEU A 117 -9.84 -2.75 21.30
C LEU A 117 -11.21 -2.04 21.32
N GLY A 118 -12.25 -2.63 20.71
CA GLY A 118 -13.57 -2.00 20.60
C GLY A 118 -13.59 -0.71 19.77
N THR A 119 -12.56 -0.50 18.95
CA THR A 119 -12.41 0.71 18.12
C THR A 119 -13.12 0.63 16.79
N LEU A 120 -13.43 -0.58 16.33
CA LEU A 120 -14.07 -0.86 15.04
C LEU A 120 -15.33 -1.69 15.26
N SER A 121 -16.37 -1.39 14.47
CA SER A 121 -17.56 -2.22 14.32
C SER A 121 -17.54 -2.95 12.98
N LEU A 122 -18.05 -4.18 12.96
CA LEU A 122 -18.22 -4.96 11.73
C LEU A 122 -19.39 -4.40 10.91
N ASN A 123 -19.10 -3.35 10.15
CA ASN A 123 -20.07 -2.67 9.29
C ASN A 123 -19.72 -2.84 7.80
N THR A 124 -20.71 -2.61 6.93
CA THR A 124 -20.52 -2.57 5.46
C THR A 124 -19.46 -1.55 5.04
N THR A 125 -19.36 -0.43 5.75
CA THR A 125 -18.29 0.57 5.59
C THR A 125 -16.89 -0.02 5.75
N LEU A 126 -16.67 -0.90 6.73
CA LEU A 126 -15.38 -1.56 6.93
C LEU A 126 -15.06 -2.48 5.74
N LEU A 127 -16.05 -3.25 5.27
CA LEU A 127 -15.89 -4.16 4.14
C LEU A 127 -15.50 -3.43 2.85
N ILE A 128 -16.19 -2.33 2.53
CA ILE A 128 -15.92 -1.51 1.34
C ILE A 128 -14.50 -0.95 1.40
N THR A 129 -14.09 -0.42 2.55
CA THR A 129 -12.74 0.12 2.73
C THR A 129 -11.66 -0.94 2.65
N LEU A 130 -11.88 -2.14 3.18
CA LEU A 130 -10.94 -3.26 3.02
C LEU A 130 -10.78 -3.68 1.56
N ALA A 131 -11.86 -3.67 0.78
CA ALA A 131 -11.81 -3.94 -0.65
C ALA A 131 -10.98 -2.87 -1.40
N LEU A 132 -11.23 -1.58 -1.10
CA LEU A 132 -10.50 -0.47 -1.71
C LEU A 132 -9.02 -0.46 -1.32
N LEU A 133 -8.70 -0.75 -0.05
CA LEU A 133 -7.32 -0.87 0.42
C LEU A 133 -6.57 -2.03 -0.25
N ASN A 134 -7.24 -3.14 -0.57
CA ASN A 134 -6.64 -4.22 -1.37
C ASN A 134 -6.31 -3.76 -2.79
N ILE A 135 -7.24 -3.06 -3.46
CA ILE A 135 -7.01 -2.49 -4.79
C ILE A 135 -5.82 -1.53 -4.76
N PHE A 136 -5.73 -0.69 -3.72
CA PHE A 136 -4.61 0.21 -3.52
C PHE A 136 -3.30 -0.52 -3.14
N GLY A 137 -3.38 -1.66 -2.46
CA GLY A 137 -2.22 -2.54 -2.26
C GLY A 137 -1.64 -3.06 -3.57
N ILE A 138 -2.50 -3.37 -4.55
CA ILE A 138 -2.06 -3.75 -5.90
C ILE A 138 -1.37 -2.58 -6.59
N TYR A 139 -1.91 -1.36 -6.49
CA TYR A 139 -1.29 -0.12 -7.00
C TYR A 139 0.17 0.00 -6.54
N TYR A 140 0.40 -0.08 -5.23
CA TYR A 140 1.75 -0.01 -4.68
C TYR A 140 2.61 -1.21 -5.04
N SER A 141 2.02 -2.38 -5.22
CA SER A 141 2.76 -3.56 -5.65
C SER A 141 3.28 -3.40 -7.08
N VAL A 142 2.52 -2.80 -8.00
CA VAL A 142 3.00 -2.50 -9.35
C VAL A 142 4.20 -1.55 -9.30
N ILE A 143 4.11 -0.47 -8.53
CA ILE A 143 5.21 0.48 -8.32
C ILE A 143 6.44 -0.23 -7.73
N GLY A 144 6.24 -1.01 -6.66
CA GLY A 144 7.30 -1.77 -6.02
C GLY A 144 7.96 -2.79 -6.95
N PHE A 145 7.20 -3.41 -7.84
CA PHE A 145 7.74 -4.32 -8.87
C PHE A 145 8.68 -3.58 -9.83
N VAL A 146 8.26 -2.42 -10.34
CA VAL A 146 9.10 -1.61 -11.24
C VAL A 146 10.37 -1.17 -10.53
N LEU A 147 10.27 -0.64 -9.32
CA LEU A 147 11.42 -0.23 -8.51
C LEU A 147 12.39 -1.40 -8.27
N GLY A 148 11.86 -2.59 -7.98
CA GLY A 148 12.66 -3.81 -7.80
C GLY A 148 13.37 -4.28 -9.07
N LEU A 149 12.85 -3.96 -10.26
CA LEU A 149 13.52 -4.25 -11.52
C LEU A 149 14.50 -3.16 -11.95
N THR A 150 14.34 -1.94 -11.47
CA THR A 150 15.14 -0.78 -11.88
C THR A 150 16.30 -0.47 -10.97
N MET A 151 16.11 -0.60 -9.66
CA MET A 151 17.08 -0.20 -8.63
C MET A 151 17.82 -1.40 -8.07
N GLU A 152 19.01 -1.16 -7.52
CA GLU A 152 19.75 -2.17 -6.76
C GLU A 152 19.24 -2.27 -5.31
N SER A 153 19.47 -3.42 -4.67
CA SER A 153 18.98 -3.66 -3.31
C SER A 153 19.52 -2.65 -2.30
N ALA A 154 20.75 -2.16 -2.46
CA ALA A 154 21.34 -1.17 -1.56
C ALA A 154 20.63 0.19 -1.66
N ALA A 155 20.27 0.60 -2.89
CA ALA A 155 19.53 1.84 -3.11
C ALA A 155 18.09 1.73 -2.59
N LEU A 156 17.46 0.55 -2.69
CA LEU A 156 16.14 0.29 -2.11
C LEU A 156 16.16 0.28 -0.58
N ASP A 157 17.26 -0.17 0.03
CA ASP A 157 17.44 -0.10 1.48
C ASP A 157 17.57 1.34 1.99
N ALA A 158 18.32 2.18 1.26
CA ALA A 158 18.48 3.59 1.59
C ALA A 158 17.19 4.41 1.34
N SER A 159 16.42 4.07 0.28
CA SER A 159 15.21 4.80 -0.09
C SER A 159 13.93 4.28 0.57
N GLY A 160 13.95 3.09 1.20
CA GLY A 160 12.76 2.48 1.78
C GLY A 160 12.06 3.35 2.82
N ALA A 161 12.80 3.90 3.79
CA ALA A 161 12.24 4.77 4.81
C ALA A 161 11.73 6.12 4.25
N PRO A 162 12.51 6.86 3.42
CA PRO A 162 12.01 8.05 2.73
C PRO A 162 10.74 7.78 1.91
N LEU A 163 10.68 6.68 1.17
CA LEU A 163 9.51 6.32 0.36
C LEU A 163 8.26 6.06 1.21
N MET A 164 8.42 5.43 2.38
CA MET A 164 7.31 5.24 3.33
C MET A 164 6.80 6.57 3.89
N ILE A 165 7.71 7.46 4.28
CA ILE A 165 7.35 8.78 4.83
C ILE A 165 6.63 9.61 3.77
N VAL A 166 7.21 9.68 2.56
CA VAL A 166 6.61 10.41 1.44
C VAL A 166 5.25 9.81 1.07
N GLY A 167 5.13 8.48 1.00
CA GLY A 167 3.86 7.80 0.77
C GLY A 167 2.81 8.13 1.84
N ALA A 168 3.19 8.14 3.11
CA ALA A 168 2.30 8.50 4.22
C ALA A 168 1.85 9.98 4.14
N LEU A 169 2.74 10.89 3.78
CA LEU A 169 2.42 12.32 3.62
C LEU A 169 1.46 12.56 2.44
N PHE A 170 1.50 11.75 1.38
CA PHE A 170 0.57 11.88 0.26
C PHE A 170 -0.79 11.19 0.47
N ILE A 171 -0.94 10.47 1.58
CA ILE A 171 -2.19 9.77 1.95
C ILE A 171 -3.08 10.63 2.83
N VAL A 172 -2.51 11.29 3.84
CA VAL A 172 -3.29 12.13 4.77
C VAL A 172 -3.35 13.55 4.21
N PRO A 173 -4.54 14.10 3.94
CA PRO A 173 -4.68 15.44 3.38
C PRO A 173 -4.03 16.50 4.28
N PHE A 174 -3.21 17.38 3.71
CA PHE A 174 -2.60 18.47 4.51
C PHE A 174 -3.61 19.53 4.94
N ASN A 175 -4.76 19.61 4.26
CA ASN A 175 -5.88 20.48 4.61
C ASN A 175 -6.48 20.18 6.00
N THR A 176 -6.17 19.03 6.61
CA THR A 176 -6.58 18.75 7.98
C THR A 176 -5.67 19.39 9.03
N PHE A 177 -4.47 19.83 8.64
CA PHE A 177 -3.45 20.32 9.57
C PHE A 177 -3.20 21.83 9.47
N ILE A 178 -3.25 22.41 8.26
CA ILE A 178 -2.87 23.81 8.02
C ILE A 178 -3.76 24.39 6.92
N ASN A 179 -4.37 25.56 7.15
CA ASN A 179 -5.14 26.29 6.13
C ASN A 179 -4.30 27.49 5.63
N ASN A 180 -3.45 27.26 4.62
CA ASN A 180 -2.58 28.29 4.04
C ASN A 180 -2.44 28.09 2.52
N SER A 181 -1.96 29.10 1.79
CA SER A 181 -1.73 29.02 0.32
C SER A 181 -0.79 27.86 -0.09
N PHE A 182 0.16 27.48 0.76
CA PHE A 182 1.02 26.31 0.56
C PHE A 182 0.25 24.97 0.62
N GLU A 183 -0.79 24.88 1.43
CA GLU A 183 -1.64 23.69 1.54
C GLU A 183 -2.45 23.47 0.26
N HIS A 184 -2.92 24.52 -0.41
CA HIS A 184 -3.58 24.38 -1.71
C HIS A 184 -2.66 23.78 -2.78
N PHE A 185 -1.38 24.15 -2.80
CA PHE A 185 -0.40 23.57 -3.71
C PHE A 185 -0.16 22.09 -3.41
N ILE A 186 0.12 21.74 -2.14
CA ILE A 186 0.35 20.34 -1.77
C ILE A 186 -0.90 19.49 -2.01
N THR A 187 -2.07 20.02 -1.69
CA THR A 187 -3.34 19.31 -1.88
C THR A 187 -3.63 19.08 -3.37
N ALA A 188 -3.26 20.01 -4.25
CA ALA A 188 -3.35 19.81 -5.70
C ALA A 188 -2.45 18.65 -6.17
N VAL A 189 -1.25 18.52 -5.61
CA VAL A 189 -0.36 17.37 -5.88
C VAL A 189 -0.92 16.08 -5.28
N GLN A 190 -1.44 16.10 -4.04
CA GLN A 190 -2.05 14.95 -3.38
C GLN A 190 -3.25 14.39 -4.17
N LYS A 191 -4.06 15.26 -4.79
CA LYS A 191 -5.21 14.87 -5.63
C LYS A 191 -4.83 14.10 -6.90
N LEU A 192 -3.55 14.11 -7.31
CA LEU A 192 -3.06 13.26 -8.39
C LEU A 192 -2.94 11.81 -7.96
N PHE A 193 -2.75 11.55 -6.66
CA PHE A 193 -2.55 10.21 -6.14
C PHE A 193 -3.86 9.58 -5.66
N PRO A 194 -4.06 8.28 -5.91
CA PRO A 194 -5.26 7.57 -5.46
C PRO A 194 -5.40 7.53 -3.93
N GLY A 195 -4.31 7.72 -3.17
CA GLY A 195 -4.32 7.71 -1.71
C GLY A 195 -5.18 8.81 -1.10
N TYR A 196 -5.23 10.00 -1.71
CA TYR A 196 -6.06 11.11 -1.25
C TYR A 196 -7.56 10.77 -1.27
N TYR A 197 -8.00 10.09 -2.33
CA TYR A 197 -9.40 9.72 -2.46
C TYR A 197 -9.81 8.59 -1.49
N LEU A 198 -8.90 7.69 -1.11
CA LEU A 198 -9.20 6.70 -0.06
C LEU A 198 -9.56 7.34 1.27
N TYR A 199 -8.84 8.40 1.64
CA TYR A 199 -9.16 9.17 2.84
C TYR A 199 -10.54 9.83 2.72
N SER A 200 -10.83 10.50 1.60
CA SER A 200 -12.12 11.16 1.34
C SER A 200 -13.30 10.17 1.33
N ILE A 201 -13.12 9.01 0.71
CA ILE A 201 -14.12 7.93 0.70
C ILE A 201 -14.37 7.43 2.13
N GLY A 202 -13.32 7.23 2.92
CA GLY A 202 -13.43 6.78 4.30
C GLY A 202 -14.23 7.75 5.17
N THR A 203 -14.05 9.06 5.02
CA THR A 203 -14.81 10.07 5.78
C THR A 203 -16.25 10.22 5.28
N GLN A 204 -16.49 10.16 3.98
CA GLN A 204 -17.85 10.21 3.41
C GLN A 204 -18.69 8.99 3.74
N LEU A 205 -18.08 7.80 3.79
CA LEU A 205 -18.73 6.56 4.22
C LEU A 205 -19.24 6.63 5.66
N LEU A 206 -18.53 7.33 6.54
CA LEU A 206 -18.95 7.55 7.92
C LEU A 206 -20.01 8.65 8.04
N GLY A 207 -19.97 9.64 7.14
CA GLY A 207 -21.00 10.68 7.04
C GLY A 207 -22.26 10.25 6.29
N HIS A 208 -22.37 9.00 5.84
CA HIS A 208 -23.45 8.48 4.98
C HIS A 208 -23.69 9.30 3.70
N ASN A 209 -22.65 9.93 3.18
CA ASN A 209 -22.70 10.73 1.95
C ASN A 209 -22.44 9.90 0.70
N SER A 210 -22.82 10.42 -0.47
CA SER A 210 -22.57 9.76 -1.76
C SER A 210 -21.07 9.67 -2.08
N ILE A 211 -20.59 8.48 -2.44
CA ILE A 211 -19.16 8.18 -2.63
C ILE A 211 -18.78 8.13 -4.13
N ASN A 212 -19.76 8.15 -5.04
CA ASN A 212 -19.56 7.88 -6.46
C ASN A 212 -18.53 8.80 -7.13
N THR A 213 -18.51 10.08 -6.75
CA THR A 213 -17.58 11.08 -7.30
C THR A 213 -16.15 10.83 -6.87
N ASP A 214 -15.92 10.35 -5.65
CA ASP A 214 -14.57 10.08 -5.16
C ASP A 214 -14.08 8.70 -5.58
N LEU A 215 -14.97 7.71 -5.73
CA LEU A 215 -14.65 6.42 -6.35
C LEU A 215 -14.20 6.58 -7.81
N THR A 216 -14.92 7.39 -8.61
CA THR A 216 -14.54 7.63 -10.00
C THR A 216 -13.17 8.32 -10.10
N LYS A 217 -12.91 9.34 -9.26
CA LYS A 217 -11.59 9.98 -9.20
C LYS A 217 -10.49 9.06 -8.69
N PHE A 218 -10.79 8.15 -7.77
CA PHE A 218 -9.87 7.12 -7.32
C PHE A 218 -9.42 6.22 -8.47
N PHE A 219 -10.34 5.71 -9.30
CA PHE A 219 -9.97 4.87 -10.44
C PHE A 219 -9.27 5.64 -11.56
N ILE A 220 -9.67 6.89 -11.84
CA ILE A 220 -9.00 7.73 -12.83
C ILE A 220 -7.55 8.00 -12.39
N SER A 221 -7.35 8.46 -11.15
CA SER A 221 -6.00 8.72 -10.63
C SER A 221 -5.16 7.45 -10.61
N PHE A 222 -5.71 6.31 -10.18
CA PHE A 222 -5.06 5.00 -10.26
C PHE A 222 -4.55 4.68 -11.66
N CYS A 223 -5.39 4.81 -12.69
CA CYS A 223 -4.99 4.50 -14.05
C CYS A 223 -3.89 5.45 -14.53
N VAL A 224 -4.07 6.76 -14.33
CA VAL A 224 -3.13 7.80 -14.78
C VAL A 224 -1.75 7.62 -14.15
N THR A 225 -1.67 7.34 -12.85
CA THR A 225 -0.39 7.22 -12.15
C THR A 225 0.29 5.88 -12.35
N VAL A 226 -0.43 4.80 -12.68
CA VAL A 226 0.15 3.48 -13.02
C VAL A 226 0.75 3.44 -14.42
N LEU A 227 0.15 4.14 -15.39
CA LEU A 227 0.60 4.18 -16.79
C LEU A 227 2.11 4.40 -16.98
N PRO A 228 2.77 5.39 -16.34
CA PRO A 228 4.22 5.58 -16.51
C PRO A 228 5.03 4.37 -16.04
N PHE A 229 4.64 3.71 -14.94
CA PHE A 229 5.31 2.52 -14.44
C PHE A 229 5.18 1.33 -15.40
N VAL A 230 3.99 1.14 -15.97
CA VAL A 230 3.75 0.11 -16.99
C VAL A 230 4.55 0.41 -18.27
N GLY A 231 4.64 1.67 -18.67
CA GLY A 231 5.48 2.11 -19.79
C GLY A 231 6.97 1.78 -19.58
N ILE A 232 7.51 2.04 -18.39
CA ILE A 232 8.90 1.68 -18.04
C ILE A 232 9.14 0.17 -18.16
N LEU A 233 8.19 -0.65 -17.71
CA LEU A 233 8.27 -2.11 -17.86
C LEU A 233 8.35 -2.48 -19.34
N TRP A 234 7.42 -1.97 -20.16
CA TRP A 234 7.38 -2.25 -21.59
C TRP A 234 8.70 -1.92 -22.30
N PHE A 235 9.25 -0.72 -22.06
CA PHE A 235 10.53 -0.29 -22.64
C PHE A 235 11.71 -1.16 -22.22
N LYS A 236 11.82 -1.52 -20.93
CA LYS A 236 12.92 -2.35 -20.43
C LYS A 236 12.87 -3.78 -20.95
N LEU A 237 11.70 -4.27 -21.32
CA LEU A 237 11.50 -5.63 -21.82
C LEU A 237 11.82 -5.75 -23.31
N ILE A 238 11.38 -4.79 -24.11
CA ILE A 238 11.67 -4.76 -25.55
C ILE A 238 13.16 -4.58 -25.81
N LYS A 239 13.85 -3.74 -25.03
CA LYS A 239 15.28 -3.47 -25.23
C LYS A 239 16.20 -4.63 -24.79
N LYS A 240 15.65 -5.70 -24.20
CA LYS A 240 16.39 -6.89 -23.76
C LYS A 240 16.14 -8.13 -24.63
N ALA A 241 15.17 -8.04 -25.54
CA ALA A 241 14.82 -9.10 -26.50
C ALA A 241 15.42 -8.84 -27.91
N ARG A 242 16.15 -7.73 -28.09
CA ARG A 242 17.10 -7.49 -29.18
C ARG A 242 18.50 -7.47 -28.59
#